data_AF-A0A538IF47-F1
#
_entry.id   AF-A0A538IF47-F1
#
_cell.length_a   1.000
_cell.length_b   1.000
_cell.length_c   1.000
_cell.angle_alpha   90.00
_cell.angle_beta   90.00
_cell.angle_gamma   90.00
#
_symmetry.space_group_name_H-M   'P 1'
#
loop_
_entity.id
_entity.type
_entity.pdbx_description
1 polymer ?
#
loop_
_entity_poly.entity_id
_entity_poly.type
_entity_poly.pdbx_seq_one_letter_code
_entity_poly.pdbx_strand_id
1 'polypeptide(L)' 'MNKGVEISVDDATFSSPVPARLSGTSWSVAIPTPSIGKHTIYAESTQGFSTSAPTSVTFNVTK' A
#
# COMPACT_ATOMS: atom_id res chain seq x y z
N MET A 1 4.02 -17.18 2.18
CA MET A 1 3.45 -16.31 3.24
C MET A 1 4.26 -15.04 3.22
N ASN A 2 3.61 -13.89 2.99
CA ASN A 2 4.30 -12.60 2.96
C ASN A 2 4.96 -12.33 4.31
N LYS A 3 6.20 -11.85 4.28
CA LYS A 3 6.92 -11.44 5.49
C LYS A 3 6.71 -9.95 5.80
N GLY A 4 6.39 -9.16 4.79
CA GLY A 4 5.98 -7.76 4.91
C GLY A 4 5.10 -7.35 3.73
N VAL A 5 4.27 -6.34 3.95
CA VAL A 5 3.60 -5.57 2.89
C VAL A 5 3.77 -4.11 3.24
N GLU A 6 4.15 -3.31 2.25
CA GLU A 6 4.32 -1.87 2.36
C GLU A 6 3.40 -1.19 1.35
N ILE A 7 2.87 -0.04 1.73
CA ILE A 7 2.02 0.77 0.85
C ILE A 7 2.52 2.19 0.76
N SER A 8 2.20 2.85 -0.35
CA SER A 8 2.42 4.27 -0.55
C SER A 8 1.19 4.89 -1.20
N VAL A 9 0.90 6.14 -0.85
CA VAL A 9 -0.27 6.87 -1.38
C VAL A 9 0.25 7.97 -2.30
N ASP A 10 -0.22 7.96 -3.55
CA ASP A 10 0.12 8.89 -4.64
C ASP A 10 1.61 8.94 -5.02
N ASP A 11 2.43 8.07 -4.43
CA ASP A 11 3.86 7.97 -4.72
C ASP A 11 4.25 6.52 -5.05
N ALA A 12 4.44 6.25 -6.33
CA ALA A 12 4.85 4.94 -6.84
C ALA A 12 6.31 4.59 -6.51
N THR A 13 7.11 5.54 -6.00
CA THR A 13 8.52 5.34 -5.66
C THR A 13 8.74 4.86 -4.23
N PHE A 14 7.67 4.82 -3.42
CA PHE A 14 7.72 4.43 -2.01
C PHE A 14 8.74 5.25 -1.22
N SER A 15 8.80 6.58 -1.44
CA SER A 15 9.72 7.45 -0.70
C SER A 15 9.36 7.56 0.79
N SER A 16 8.11 7.32 1.16
CA SER A 16 7.64 7.30 2.56
C SER A 16 6.58 6.21 2.74
N PRO A 17 6.98 4.93 2.71
CA PRO A 17 6.05 3.82 2.76
C PRO A 17 5.47 3.64 4.16
N VAL A 18 4.26 3.11 4.22
CA VAL A 18 3.59 2.72 5.46
C VAL A 18 3.53 1.20 5.55
N PRO A 19 4.05 0.59 6.63
CA PRO A 19 3.96 -0.85 6.80
C PRO A 19 2.50 -1.28 7.05
N ALA A 20 2.05 -2.29 6.33
CA ALA A 20 0.74 -2.89 6.53
C ALA A 20 0.79 -3.97 7.63
N ARG A 21 -0.36 -4.17 8.28
CA ARG A 21 -0.57 -5.26 9.23
C ARG A 21 -0.96 -6.53 8.47
N LEU A 22 -0.20 -7.60 8.66
CA LEU A 22 -0.49 -8.90 8.07
C LEU A 22 -1.46 -9.72 8.94
N SER A 23 -2.35 -10.47 8.30
CA SER A 23 -3.29 -11.41 8.92
C SER A 23 -3.45 -12.63 8.01
N GLY A 24 -2.61 -13.65 8.24
CA GLY A 24 -2.53 -14.83 7.37
C GLY A 24 -2.05 -14.45 5.97
N THR A 25 -2.89 -14.66 4.96
CA THR A 25 -2.63 -14.26 3.57
C THR A 25 -3.17 -12.88 3.22
N SER A 26 -3.90 -12.24 4.14
CA SER A 26 -4.46 -10.90 3.95
C SER A 26 -3.62 -9.85 4.67
N TRP A 27 -3.80 -8.59 4.29
CA TRP A 27 -3.17 -7.46 4.96
C TRP A 27 -4.15 -6.29 5.04
N SER A 28 -3.92 -5.41 6.01
CA SER A 28 -4.67 -4.16 6.15
C SER A 28 -3.76 -3.04 6.61
N VAL A 29 -4.11 -1.81 6.27
CA VAL A 29 -3.35 -0.62 6.62
C VAL A 29 -4.33 0.52 6.90
N ALA A 30 -4.00 1.34 7.90
CA ALA A 30 -4.71 2.58 8.14
C ALA A 30 -3.98 3.68 7.36
N ILE A 31 -4.62 4.20 6.32
CA ILE A 31 -4.16 5.41 5.64
C ILE A 31 -4.79 6.63 6.33
N PRO A 32 -4.03 7.71 6.57
CA PRO A 32 -4.63 9.00 6.93
C PRO A 32 -5.69 9.37 5.88
N THR A 33 -6.81 9.94 6.32
CA THR A 33 -7.90 10.33 5.42
C THR A 33 -7.36 11.23 4.31
N PRO A 34 -7.36 10.78 3.04
CA PRO A 34 -6.91 11.60 1.93
C PRO A 34 -7.85 12.79 1.72
N SER A 35 -7.36 13.84 1.08
CA SER A 35 -8.20 14.93 0.60
C SER A 35 -9.30 14.43 -0.34
N ILE A 36 -10.33 15.25 -0.59
CA ILE A 36 -11.27 14.99 -1.69
C ILE A 36 -10.49 14.99 -3.01
N GLY A 37 -10.70 13.97 -3.84
CA GLY A 37 -10.00 13.81 -5.11
C GLY A 37 -9.66 12.38 -5.47
N LYS A 38 -8.93 12.23 -6.57
CA LYS A 38 -8.45 10.93 -7.06
C LYS A 38 -7.12 10.61 -6.38
N HIS A 39 -7.04 9.42 -5.81
CA HIS A 39 -5.86 8.91 -5.13
C HIS A 39 -5.51 7.51 -5.64
N THR A 40 -4.22 7.19 -5.64
CA THR A 40 -3.71 5.87 -6.01
C THR A 40 -2.90 5.28 -4.86
N ILE A 41 -3.31 4.11 -4.38
CA ILE A 41 -2.51 3.31 -3.46
C ILE A 41 -1.62 2.40 -4.29
N TYR A 42 -0.32 2.42 -4.01
CA TYR A 42 0.66 1.45 -4.47
C TYR A 42 0.95 0.49 -3.32
N ALA A 43 1.08 -0.79 -3.61
CA ALA A 43 1.43 -1.81 -2.62
C ALA A 43 2.49 -2.75 -3.19
N GLU A 44 3.46 -3.10 -2.35
CA GLU A 44 4.43 -4.15 -2.63
C GLU A 44 4.53 -5.13 -1.46
N SER A 45 4.95 -6.36 -1.77
CA SER A 45 5.05 -7.42 -0.79
C SER A 45 6.45 -8.01 -0.78
N THR A 46 6.95 -8.27 0.42
CA THR A 46 8.28 -8.84 0.63
C THR A 46 8.15 -10.28 1.13
N GLN A 47 8.80 -11.20 0.44
CA GLN A 47 8.88 -12.62 0.77
C GLN A 47 10.35 -13.04 0.85
N GLY A 48 10.89 -13.12 2.07
CA GLY A 48 12.32 -13.36 2.26
C GLY A 48 13.12 -12.12 1.86
N PHE A 49 13.99 -12.27 0.87
CA PHE A 49 14.79 -11.17 0.30
C PHE A 49 14.23 -10.63 -1.02
N SER A 50 13.07 -11.12 -1.45
CA SER A 50 12.43 -10.71 -2.70
C SER A 50 11.25 -9.78 -2.42
N THR A 51 11.28 -8.61 -3.05
CA THR A 51 10.15 -7.66 -3.10
C THR A 51 9.44 -7.81 -4.45
N SER A 52 8.11 -7.82 -4.45
CA SER A 52 7.31 -7.85 -5.68
C SER A 52 7.38 -6.51 -6.42
N ALA A 53 7.07 -6.52 -7.72
CA ALA A 53 6.72 -5.26 -8.39
C ALA A 53 5.49 -4.61 -7.70
N PRO A 54 5.39 -3.27 -7.67
CA PRO A 54 4.22 -2.60 -7.13
C PRO A 54 2.95 -2.94 -7.89
N THR A 55 1.87 -3.19 -7.17
CA THR A 55 0.50 -3.17 -7.70
C THR A 55 -0.20 -1.89 -7.26
N SER A 56 -1.24 -1.46 -7.98
CA SER A 56 -1.93 -0.21 -7.66
C SER A 56 -3.45 -0.31 -7.74
N VAL A 57 -4.13 0.40 -6.85
CA VAL A 57 -5.57 0.62 -6.87
C VAL A 57 -5.85 2.11 -6.82
N THR A 58 -6.70 2.60 -7.72
CA THR A 58 -7.14 4.01 -7.74
C THR A 58 -8.55 4.12 -7.21
N PHE A 59 -8.78 5.12 -6.36
CA PHE A 59 -10.08 5.43 -5.79
C PHE A 59 -10.30 6.94 -5.79
N ASN A 60 -11.56 7.36 -5.65
CA ASN A 60 -11.92 8.77 -5.60
C ASN A 60 -12.63 9.06 -4.28
N VAL A 61 -12.05 9.95 -3.48
CA VAL A 61 -12.66 10.45 -2.25
C VAL A 61 -13.67 11.53 -2.62
N THR A 62 -14.92 11.34 -2.22
CA THR A 62 -16.02 12.29 -2.40
C THR A 62 -16.54 12.76 -1.04
N LYS A 63 -17.24 13.89 -1.02
CA LYS A 63 -17.89 14.44 0.17
C LYS A 63 -19.13 13.61 0.56
#